data_AF-A0A961WI67-F1
#
_entry.id   AF-A0A961WI67-F1
#
_cell.length_a   1.000
_cell.length_b   1.000
_cell.length_c   1.000
_cell.angle_alpha   90.00
_cell.angle_beta   90.00
_cell.angle_gamma   90.00
#
_symmetry.space_group_name_H-M   'P 1'
#
loop_
_entity.id
_entity.type
_entity.pdbx_description
1 polymer ?
#
loop_
_entity_poly.entity_id
_entity_poly.type
_entity_poly.pdbx_seq_one_letter_code
_entity_poly.pdbx_strand_id
1 'polypeptide(L)' 'RWEVVNFLRNYYDEYQVAPAIRVLTKALAKTMGPEKGNNKYLYELFPYGPAKQACMIAGLPKPTGCV' A
#
# COMPACT_ATOMS: atom_id res chain seq x y z
N ARG A 1 8.75 3.25 5.81
CA ARG A 1 8.26 1.85 5.71
C ARG A 1 7.02 1.60 6.57
N TRP A 2 7.08 1.81 7.89
CA TRP A 2 5.93 1.65 8.80
C TRP A 2 4.73 2.55 8.47
N GLU A 3 4.98 3.76 7.98
CA GLU A 3 3.93 4.67 7.51
C GLU A 3 2.98 4.01 6.48
N VAL A 4 3.53 3.30 5.49
CA VAL A 4 2.74 2.60 4.46
C VAL A 4 1.96 1.42 5.05
N VAL A 5 2.56 0.71 6.00
CA VAL A 5 1.94 -0.43 6.69
C VAL A 5 0.78 0.03 7.58
N ASN A 6 0.97 1.09 8.35
CA ASN A 6 -0.08 1.68 9.19
C ASN A 6 -1.19 2.28 8.32
N PHE A 7 -0.84 2.92 7.20
CA PHE A 7 -1.82 3.40 6.23
C PHE A 7 -2.68 2.23 5.71
N LEU A 8 -2.07 1.11 5.34
CA LEU A 8 -2.79 -0.08 4.88
C LEU A 8 -3.71 -0.66 5.95
N ARG A 9 -3.25 -0.71 7.21
CA ARG A 9 -4.08 -1.19 8.33
C ARG A 9 -5.30 -0.30 8.54
N ASN A 10 -5.11 1.02 8.58
CA ASN A 10 -6.22 1.97 8.75
C ASN A 10 -7.18 1.92 7.56
N TYR A 11 -6.64 1.80 6.34
CA TYR A 11 -7.47 1.66 5.15
C TYR A 11 -8.30 0.37 5.19
N TYR A 12 -7.69 -0.74 5.62
CA TYR A 12 -8.41 -1.99 5.78
C TYR A 12 -9.44 -1.92 6.92
N ASP A 13 -9.14 -1.23 8.02
CA ASP A 13 -10.09 -1.02 9.11
C ASP A 13 -11.34 -0.27 8.62
N GLU A 14 -11.14 0.82 7.85
CA GLU A 14 -12.22 1.67 7.31
C GLU A 14 -13.02 1.01 6.17
N TYR A 15 -12.35 0.34 5.23
CA TYR A 15 -13.00 -0.19 4.02
C TYR A 15 -13.15 -1.72 4.00
N GLN A 16 -12.57 -2.44 4.95
CA GLN A 16 -12.50 -3.91 5.01
C GLN A 16 -11.93 -4.56 3.72
N VAL A 17 -11.19 -3.77 2.92
CA VAL A 17 -10.67 -4.16 1.61
C VAL A 17 -9.19 -3.78 1.49
N ALA A 18 -8.38 -4.72 1.01
CA ALA A 18 -6.98 -4.47 0.72
C ALA A 18 -6.84 -3.67 -0.59
N PRO A 19 -6.20 -2.48 -0.58
CA PRO A 19 -6.11 -1.64 -1.76
C PRO A 19 -5.12 -2.20 -2.78
N ALA A 20 -5.49 -2.11 -4.07
CA ALA A 20 -4.58 -2.38 -5.17
C ALA A 20 -3.47 -1.31 -5.27
N ILE A 21 -2.37 -1.61 -5.97
CA ILE A 21 -1.22 -0.71 -6.06
C ILE A 21 -1.58 0.69 -6.55
N ARG A 22 -2.48 0.81 -7.54
CA ARG A 22 -2.94 2.11 -8.06
C ARG A 22 -3.62 2.97 -7.01
N VAL A 23 -4.44 2.34 -6.15
CA VAL A 23 -5.15 3.03 -5.06
C VAL A 23 -4.15 3.40 -3.97
N LEU A 24 -3.26 2.48 -3.60
CA LEU A 24 -2.22 2.73 -2.60
C LEU A 24 -1.33 3.92 -2.99
N THR A 25 -0.82 3.95 -4.21
CA THR A 25 0.05 5.05 -4.69
C THR A 25 -0.68 6.39 -4.65
N LYS A 26 -1.94 6.45 -5.12
CA LYS A 26 -2.75 7.69 -5.08
C LYS A 26 -3.06 8.14 -3.66
N ALA A 27 -3.41 7.19 -2.79
CA ALA A 27 -3.75 7.50 -1.42
C ALA A 27 -2.52 8.00 -0.66
N LEU A 28 -1.37 7.32 -0.80
CA LEU A 28 -0.10 7.78 -0.25
C LEU A 28 0.31 9.15 -0.82
N ALA A 29 0.07 9.42 -2.11
CA ALA A 29 0.34 10.72 -2.70
C ALA A 29 -0.52 11.83 -2.06
N LYS A 30 -1.76 11.51 -1.70
CA LYS A 30 -2.69 12.44 -1.04
C LYS A 30 -2.35 12.64 0.44
N THR A 31 -1.97 11.59 1.16
CA THR A 31 -1.72 11.66 2.62
C THR A 31 -0.31 12.12 2.96
N MET A 32 0.69 11.68 2.19
CA MET A 32 2.12 11.88 2.48
C MET A 32 2.85 12.71 1.42
N GLY A 33 2.12 13.17 0.40
CA GLY A 33 2.66 13.94 -0.71
C GLY A 33 3.15 13.08 -1.88
N PRO A 34 3.31 13.69 -3.06
CA PRO A 34 3.67 12.99 -4.31
C PRO A 34 5.05 12.33 -4.25
N GLU A 35 5.95 12.78 -3.37
CA GLU A 35 7.28 12.19 -3.19
C GLU A 35 7.22 10.77 -2.65
N LYS A 36 6.34 10.53 -1.66
CA LYS A 36 6.13 9.20 -1.05
C LYS A 36 5.07 8.37 -1.77
N GLY A 37 4.14 9.03 -2.46
CA GLY A 37 3.10 8.40 -3.28
C GLY A 37 3.55 8.07 -4.70
N ASN A 38 4.75 7.52 -4.87
CA ASN A 38 5.30 7.21 -6.19
C ASN A 38 5.68 5.73 -6.32
N ASN A 39 5.66 5.20 -7.54
CA ASN A 39 6.00 3.80 -7.79
C ASN A 39 7.43 3.45 -7.41
N LYS A 40 8.40 4.29 -7.78
CA LYS A 40 9.83 4.12 -7.44
C LYS A 40 10.03 3.99 -5.93
N TYR A 41 9.47 4.90 -5.12
CA TYR A 41 9.54 4.84 -3.66
C TYR A 41 8.94 3.56 -3.09
N LEU A 42 7.79 3.14 -3.63
CA LEU A 42 7.12 1.90 -3.21
C LEU A 42 7.93 0.65 -3.59
N TYR A 43 8.53 0.62 -4.78
CA TYR A 43 9.40 -0.47 -5.22
C TYR A 43 10.75 -0.49 -4.46
N GLU A 44 11.28 0.67 -4.05
CA GLU A 44 12.46 0.74 -3.18
C GLU A 44 12.17 0.14 -1.79
N LEU A 45 10.96 0.38 -1.24
CA LEU A 45 10.56 -0.21 0.04
C LEU A 45 10.16 -1.70 -0.06
N PHE A 46 9.60 -2.09 -1.20
CA PHE A 46 8.97 -3.38 -1.43
C PHE A 46 9.26 -3.89 -2.87
N PRO A 47 10.47 -4.41 -3.11
CA PRO A 47 10.95 -4.73 -4.46
C PRO A 47 10.23 -5.91 -5.13
N TYR A 48 9.63 -6.82 -4.36
CA TYR A 48 8.91 -8.00 -4.88
C TYR A 48 7.42 -7.76 -5.12
N GLY A 49 7.00 -6.50 -5.16
CA GLY A 49 5.61 -6.11 -5.41
C GLY A 49 5.04 -5.32 -4.24
N PRO A 50 4.93 -3.98 -4.37
CA PRO A 50 4.57 -3.11 -3.25
C PRO A 50 3.22 -3.41 -2.61
N ALA A 51 2.16 -3.63 -3.39
CA ALA A 51 0.87 -3.98 -2.83
C ALA A 51 0.91 -5.33 -2.09
N LYS A 52 1.51 -6.35 -2.69
CA LYS A 52 1.58 -7.70 -2.11
C LYS A 52 2.45 -7.74 -0.85
N GLN A 53 3.68 -7.24 -0.91
CA GLN A 53 4.58 -7.20 0.25
C GLN A 53 4.04 -6.30 1.36
N ALA A 54 3.52 -5.12 1.02
CA ALA A 54 3.01 -4.23 2.05
C ALA A 54 1.75 -4.82 2.74
N CYS A 55 0.85 -5.48 2.01
CA CYS A 55 -0.29 -6.20 2.61
C CYS A 55 0.17 -7.36 3.50
N MET A 56 1.13 -8.17 3.04
CA MET A 56 1.69 -9.27 3.86
C MET A 56 2.32 -8.74 5.16
N ILE A 57 3.11 -7.67 5.08
CA ILE A 57 3.75 -7.06 6.26
C ILE A 57 2.70 -6.41 7.18
N ALA A 58 1.63 -5.86 6.60
CA ALA A 58 0.51 -5.31 7.35
C ALA A 58 -0.34 -6.36 8.08
N GLY A 59 -0.20 -7.64 7.73
CA GLY A 59 -1.04 -8.73 8.24
C GLY A 59 -2.41 -8.80 7.57
N LEU A 60 -2.55 -8.22 6.38
CA LEU A 60 -3.79 -8.17 5.63
C LEU A 60 -3.94 -9.38 4.71
N PRO A 61 -5.19 -9.81 4.42
CA PRO A 61 -5.42 -10.87 3.46
C PRO A 61 -4.87 -10.47 2.08
N LYS A 62 -4.54 -11.49 1.27
CA LYS A 62 -3.93 -11.30 -0.04
C LYS A 62 -4.84 -10.39 -0.89
N PRO A 63 -4.33 -9.28 -1.44
CA PRO A 63 -5.16 -8.35 -2.20
C PRO A 63 -5.78 -9.09 -3.39
N THR A 64 -7.11 -9.13 -3.40
CA THR A 64 -7.89 -9.75 -4.47
C THR A 64 -7.99 -8.70 -5.58
N GLY A 65 -7.19 -8.85 -6.64
CA GLY A 65 -7.12 -7.83 -7.69
C GLY A 65 -5.85 -7.86 -8.56
N CYS A 66 -4.95 -8.82 -8.36
CA CYS A 66 -3.93 -9.14 -9.35
C CYS A 66 -4.58 -9.95 -10.48
N VAL A 67 -5.13 -9.26 -11.49
CA VAL A 67 -5.24 -9.80 -12.85
C VAL A 67 -4.06 -9.28 -13.67
#